data_AF-A0A5C8BES4-F1
#
_entry.id   AF-A0A5C8BES4-F1
#
_cell.length_a   1.000
_cell.length_b   1.000
_cell.length_c   1.000
_cell.angle_alpha   90.00
_cell.angle_beta   90.00
_cell.angle_gamma   90.00
#
_symmetry.space_group_name_H-M   'P 1'
#
loop_
_entity.id
_entity.type
_entity.pdbx_description
1 polymer ?
#
loop_
_entity_poly.entity_id
_entity_poly.type
_entity_poly.pdbx_seq_one_letter_code
_entity_poly.pdbx_strand_id
1 'polypeptide(L)' 'VTNAKAGESFHNYRVAFDFAPVINGQIPWNDTKLFTKCGEIAESVGLEWAGRWQSFKELAHCQFTGGLKLVDFKAGKMI' A
#
# COMPACT_ATOMS: atom_id res chain seq x y z
N VAL A 1 -9.60 -2.66 -7.33
CA VAL A 1 -9.79 -1.99 -8.64
C VAL A 1 -8.76 -0.87 -8.73
N THR A 2 -8.19 -0.57 -9.90
CA THR A 2 -7.07 0.38 -10.04
C THR A 2 -7.29 1.41 -11.16
N ASN A 3 -6.73 2.62 -10.97
CA ASN A 3 -6.59 3.65 -12.00
C ASN A 3 -5.22 3.64 -12.69
N ALA A 4 -4.27 2.84 -12.19
CA ALA A 4 -2.91 2.78 -12.72
C ALA A 4 -2.83 1.83 -13.92
N LYS A 5 -2.12 2.25 -14.99
CA LYS A 5 -1.77 1.35 -16.09
C LYS A 5 -0.59 0.44 -15.70
N ALA A 6 -0.27 -0.50 -16.58
CA ALA A 6 0.91 -1.34 -16.42
C ALA A 6 2.19 -0.47 -16.31
N GLY A 7 3.01 -0.76 -15.29
CA GLY A 7 4.22 0.00 -14.98
C GLY A 7 3.96 1.32 -14.24
N GLU A 8 2.70 1.66 -13.94
CA GLU A 8 2.32 2.87 -13.21
C GLU A 8 1.91 2.61 -11.76
N SER A 9 2.07 1.38 -11.27
CA SER A 9 1.86 1.02 -9.88
C SER A 9 3.13 0.45 -9.26
N PHE A 10 3.37 0.75 -7.99
CA PHE A 10 4.46 0.15 -7.21
C PHE A 10 4.33 -1.37 -7.06
N HIS A 11 3.11 -1.91 -7.20
CA HIS A 11 2.88 -3.37 -7.31
C HIS A 11 3.62 -3.99 -8.50
N ASN A 12 3.82 -3.25 -9.59
CA ASN A 12 4.55 -3.74 -10.77
C ASN A 12 6.05 -3.93 -10.51
N TYR A 13 6.57 -3.36 -9.41
CA TYR A 13 7.98 -3.39 -9.05
C TYR A 13 8.25 -4.17 -7.75
N ARG A 14 7.23 -4.88 -7.22
CA ARG A 14 7.35 -5.72 -6.01
C ARG A 14 7.76 -4.96 -4.74
N VAL A 15 7.44 -3.68 -4.70
CA VAL A 15 7.71 -2.77 -3.56
C VAL A 15 6.43 -2.29 -2.89
N ALA A 16 5.30 -2.91 -3.20
CA ALA A 16 4.00 -2.65 -2.58
C ALA A 16 3.23 -3.95 -2.39
N PHE A 17 2.30 -3.93 -1.45
CA PHE A 17 1.36 -5.01 -1.19
C PHE A 17 0.05 -4.45 -0.63
N ASP A 18 -1.02 -5.23 -0.81
CA ASP A 18 -2.31 -4.95 -0.19
C ASP A 18 -2.56 -5.96 0.93
N PHE A 19 -3.20 -5.53 2.01
CA PHE A 19 -3.58 -6.40 3.12
C PHE A 19 -5.08 -6.42 3.37
N ALA A 20 -5.54 -7.49 4.02
CA ALA A 20 -6.89 -7.60 4.55
C ALA A 20 -6.83 -8.30 5.93
N PRO A 21 -7.26 -7.64 7.02
CA PRO A 21 -7.30 -8.28 8.32
C PRO A 21 -8.36 -9.39 8.32
N VAL A 22 -8.07 -10.51 8.98
CA VAL A 22 -8.98 -11.65 9.08
C VAL A 22 -9.37 -11.87 10.53
N ILE A 23 -10.67 -11.87 10.80
CA ILE A 23 -11.25 -12.16 12.12
C ILE A 23 -12.16 -13.37 11.94
N ASN A 24 -11.87 -14.46 12.66
CA ASN A 24 -12.66 -15.70 12.61
C ASN A 24 -12.88 -16.24 11.18
N GLY A 25 -11.84 -16.16 10.34
CA GLY A 25 -11.88 -16.65 8.95
C GLY A 25 -12.60 -15.73 7.96
N GLN A 26 -13.07 -14.55 8.38
CA GLN A 26 -13.71 -13.57 7.52
C GLN A 26 -12.97 -12.24 7.51
N ILE A 27 -13.07 -11.52 6.39
CA ILE A 27 -12.51 -10.17 6.26
C ILE A 27 -13.62 -9.16 6.60
N PRO A 28 -13.48 -8.35 7.65
CA PRO A 28 -14.47 -7.34 8.02
C PRO A 28 -14.26 -6.08 7.17
N TRP A 29 -14.63 -6.11 5.88
CA TRP A 29 -14.39 -5.03 4.92
C TRP A 29 -14.89 -3.64 5.37
N ASN A 30 -15.92 -3.59 6.21
CA ASN A 30 -16.51 -2.34 6.71
C ASN A 30 -15.85 -1.83 8.01
N ASP A 31 -14.94 -2.60 8.62
CA ASP A 31 -14.24 -2.18 9.83
C ASP A 31 -13.04 -1.29 9.51
N THR A 32 -13.34 -0.04 9.16
CA THR A 32 -12.33 0.97 8.81
C THR A 32 -11.37 1.26 9.97
N LYS A 33 -11.79 1.06 11.23
CA LYS A 33 -10.92 1.22 12.41
C LYS A 33 -9.86 0.13 12.45
N LEU A 34 -10.23 -1.12 12.19
CA LEU A 34 -9.29 -2.22 12.14
C LEU A 34 -8.29 -2.05 11.00
N PHE A 35 -8.76 -1.70 9.80
CA PHE A 35 -7.87 -1.39 8.68
C PHE A 35 -6.94 -0.20 8.98
N THR A 36 -7.45 0.85 9.63
CA THR A 36 -6.63 1.99 10.08
C THR A 36 -5.55 1.52 11.06
N LYS A 37 -5.90 0.65 12.01
CA LYS A 37 -4.94 0.11 12.97
C LYS A 37 -3.83 -0.70 12.28
N CYS A 38 -4.18 -1.53 11.30
CA CYS A 38 -3.20 -2.26 10.49
C CYS A 38 -2.27 -1.30 9.72
N GLY A 39 -2.82 -0.23 9.15
CA GLY A 39 -2.06 0.84 8.51
C GLY A 39 -1.07 1.52 9.44
N GLU A 40 -1.52 1.93 10.63
CA GLU A 40 -0.63 2.52 11.66
C GLU A 40 0.50 1.56 12.10
N ILE A 41 0.23 0.26 12.13
CA ILE A 41 1.25 -0.76 12.38
C ILE A 41 2.23 -0.85 11.22
N ALA A 42 1.76 -0.78 9.96
CA ALA A 42 2.64 -0.73 8.80
C ALA A 42 3.57 0.49 8.85
N GLU A 43 3.03 1.66 9.20
CA GLU A 43 3.82 2.89 9.41
C GLU A 43 4.89 2.69 10.49
N SER A 44 4.56 2.02 11.61
CA SER A 44 5.50 1.84 12.73
C SER A 44 6.70 0.94 12.39
N VAL A 45 6.61 0.14 11.33
CA VAL A 45 7.70 -0.70 10.82
C VAL A 45 8.38 -0.12 9.56
N GLY A 46 8.10 1.15 9.24
CA GLY A 46 8.78 1.90 8.18
C GLY A 46 8.15 1.80 6.80
N LEU A 47 6.93 1.26 6.68
CA LEU A 47 6.18 1.28 5.42
C LEU A 47 5.47 2.62 5.23
N GLU A 48 5.29 3.02 3.97
CA GLU A 48 4.33 4.05 3.61
C GLU A 48 2.94 3.41 3.47
N TRP A 49 1.91 4.03 4.06
CA TRP A 49 0.53 3.55 4.00
C TRP A 49 -0.37 4.54 3.27
N ALA A 50 -1.14 4.04 2.30
CA ALA A 50 -2.03 4.86 1.46
C ALA A 50 -3.16 5.56 2.26
N GLY A 51 -3.43 5.10 3.49
CA GLY A 51 -4.38 5.74 4.40
C GLY A 51 -3.98 7.16 4.83
N ARG A 52 -2.72 7.59 4.60
CA ARG A 52 -2.25 8.96 4.81
C ARG A 52 -2.27 9.83 3.54
N TRP A 53 -2.53 9.26 2.37
CA TRP A 53 -2.53 10.02 1.13
C TRP A 53 -3.64 11.08 1.13
N GLN A 54 -3.33 12.24 0.56
CA GLN A 54 -4.29 13.37 0.46
C GLN A 54 -5.33 13.15 -0.64
N SER A 55 -4.97 12.38 -1.67
CA SER A 55 -5.85 11.99 -2.77
C SER A 55 -5.78 10.48 -2.97
N PHE A 56 -6.85 9.88 -3.48
CA PHE A 56 -6.97 8.43 -3.68
C PHE A 56 -6.64 7.61 -2.42
N LYS A 57 -7.06 8.13 -1.26
CA LYS A 57 -6.90 7.45 0.02
C LYS A 57 -7.61 6.10 -0.01
N GLU A 58 -6.88 5.07 0.37
CA GLU A 58 -7.37 3.71 0.55
C GLU A 58 -6.63 3.07 1.73
N LEU A 59 -7.20 2.02 2.33
CA LEU A 59 -6.73 1.53 3.63
C LEU A 59 -5.95 0.22 3.57
N ALA A 60 -5.92 -0.47 2.43
CA ALA A 60 -5.31 -1.78 2.27
C ALA A 60 -3.86 -1.71 1.74
N HIS A 61 -3.50 -0.67 0.99
CA HIS A 61 -2.21 -0.56 0.32
C HIS A 61 -1.10 -0.02 1.21
N CYS A 62 0.01 -0.76 1.21
CA CYS A 62 1.29 -0.36 1.80
C CYS A 62 2.41 -0.49 0.76
N GLN A 63 3.45 0.34 0.91
CA GLN A 63 4.63 0.29 0.06
C GLN A 63 5.92 0.62 0.80
N PHE A 64 7.04 0.13 0.28
CA PHE A 64 8.39 0.47 0.72
C PHE A 64 9.26 0.74 -0.49
N THR A 65 9.45 2.01 -0.83
CA THR A 65 10.16 2.40 -2.07
C THR A 65 11.63 2.76 -1.84
N GLY A 66 12.12 2.74 -0.60
CA GLY A 66 13.45 3.26 -0.26
C GLY A 66 13.63 4.74 -0.63
N GLY A 67 12.53 5.51 -0.76
CA GLY A 67 12.54 6.90 -1.19
C GLY A 67 12.57 7.11 -2.72
N LEU A 68 12.61 6.03 -3.52
CA LEU A 68 12.54 6.12 -4.97
C LEU A 68 11.12 6.48 -5.45
N LYS A 69 11.05 7.21 -6.55
CA LYS A 69 9.79 7.57 -7.20
C LYS A 69 9.45 6.54 -8.28
N LEU A 70 8.20 6.51 -8.71
CA LEU A 70 7.75 5.62 -9.80
C LEU A 70 8.61 5.76 -11.09
N VAL A 71 9.06 6.98 -11.41
CA VAL A 71 9.94 7.23 -12.57
C VAL A 71 11.30 6.54 -12.44
N ASP A 72 11.82 6.39 -11.22
CA ASP A 72 13.09 5.70 -10.97
C ASP A 72 12.97 4.20 -11.27
N PHE A 73 11.88 3.58 -10.83
CA PHE A 73 11.59 2.17 -11.11
C PHE A 73 11.32 1.93 -12.60
N LYS A 74 10.60 2.85 -13.28
CA LYS A 74 10.42 2.81 -14.74
C LYS A 74 11.75 2.90 -15.49
N ALA A 75 12.74 3.59 -14.92
CA ALA A 75 14.10 3.67 -15.44
C ALA A 75 14.99 2.47 -15.05
N GLY A 76 14.44 1.46 -14.35
CA GLY A 76 15.15 0.24 -13.99
C GLY A 76 15.93 0.30 -12.68
N LYS A 77 15.76 1.35 -11.86
CA LYS A 77 16.34 1.35 -10.51
C LYS A 77 15.62 0.34 -9.61
N MET A 78 16.37 -0.23 -8.67
CA MET A 78 15.89 -1.21 -7.70
C MET A 78 16.35 -0.79 -6.30
N ILE A 79 15.69 -1.36 -5.28
CA ILE A 79 16.07 -1.26 -3.87
C ILE A 79 16.66 -2.57 -3.37
#